data_AF-A0A5J4R6J1-F1
#
_entry.id   AF-A0A5J4R6J1-F1
#
_cell.length_a   1.000
_cell.length_b   1.000
_cell.length_c   1.000
_cell.angle_alpha   90.00
_cell.angle_beta   90.00
_cell.angle_gamma   90.00
#
_symmetry.space_group_name_H-M   'P 1'
#
loop_
_entity.id
_entity.type
_entity.pdbx_description
1 polymer ?
#
loop_
_entity_poly.entity_id
_entity_poly.type
_entity_poly.pdbx_seq_one_letter_code
_entity_poly.pdbx_strand_id
1 'polypeptide(L)'
;MFLFSVFTGLAFRDICNLTPKHIVKADDGILWIRTTRQKTGTPCEIPLLDLPKQIIEKYRGIAKDGKLLPMLGCGRLNKNLKIIARLCSIDRKLIFHMGRHTYATEICLSQGVPIESLSRMLGHRDLRSTQIYAKITNHKIAEDMGRVESRIKNKFQLSV
;
A
#
# COMPACT_ATOMS: atom_id res chain seq x y z
N MET A 1 4.83 10.77 6.44
CA MET A 1 5.66 10.17 5.36
C MET A 1 5.74 8.66 5.46
N PHE A 2 6.29 8.07 6.53
CA PHE A 2 6.30 6.61 6.69
C PHE A 2 4.89 5.98 6.60
N LEU A 3 3.92 6.56 7.31
CA LEU A 3 2.51 6.13 7.22
C LEU A 3 1.95 6.24 5.79
N PHE A 4 2.36 7.24 5.01
CA PHE A 4 1.94 7.32 3.61
C PHE A 4 2.43 6.10 2.81
N SER A 5 3.67 5.65 3.04
CA SER A 5 4.17 4.41 2.45
C SER A 5 3.44 3.16 2.98
N VAL A 6 3.12 3.11 4.28
CA VAL A 6 2.34 2.02 4.90
C VAL A 6 0.96 1.85 4.27
N PHE A 7 0.31 2.93 3.84
CA PHE A 7 -1.07 2.89 3.33
C PHE A 7 -1.17 3.04 1.81
N THR A 8 -0.04 3.12 1.09
CA THR A 8 -0.02 3.17 -0.39
C THR A 8 0.91 2.15 -1.02
N GLY A 9 1.81 1.54 -0.25
CA GLY A 9 2.80 0.60 -0.76
C GLY A 9 3.88 1.21 -1.64
N LEU A 10 3.88 2.52 -1.88
CA LEU A 10 4.87 3.15 -2.77
C LEU A 10 6.27 3.12 -2.16
N ALA A 11 7.28 2.92 -3.02
CA ALA A 11 8.66 2.99 -2.61
C ALA A 11 9.07 4.45 -2.36
N PHE A 12 10.13 4.65 -1.57
CA PHE A 12 10.64 5.97 -1.22
C PHE A 12 10.80 6.89 -2.44
N ARG A 13 11.45 6.39 -3.49
CA ARG A 13 11.74 7.19 -4.70
C ARG A 13 10.49 7.54 -5.50
N ASP A 14 9.49 6.66 -5.49
CA ASP A 14 8.21 6.93 -6.16
C ASP A 14 7.45 8.04 -5.41
N ILE A 15 7.41 7.98 -4.06
CA ILE A 15 6.77 9.03 -3.23
C ILE A 15 7.46 10.39 -3.42
N CYS A 16 8.80 10.43 -3.44
CA CYS A 16 9.56 11.67 -3.69
C CYS A 16 9.23 12.33 -5.03
N ASN A 17 8.73 11.56 -6.01
CA ASN A 17 8.39 12.06 -7.33
C ASN A 17 6.90 12.26 -7.56
N LEU A 18 6.07 11.97 -6.55
CA LEU A 18 4.66 12.31 -6.61
C LEU A 18 4.47 13.82 -6.69
N THR A 19 3.48 14.21 -7.48
CA THR A 19 2.99 15.59 -7.65
C THR A 19 1.46 15.51 -7.65
N PRO A 20 0.73 16.63 -7.45
CA PRO A 20 -0.73 16.63 -7.45
C PRO A 20 -1.37 16.00 -8.69
N LYS A 21 -0.70 16.08 -9.86
CA LYS A 21 -1.19 15.50 -11.12
C LYS A 21 -1.36 13.97 -11.10
N HIS A 22 -0.69 13.28 -10.17
CA HIS A 22 -0.81 11.84 -10.02
C HIS A 22 -2.05 11.44 -9.20
N ILE A 23 -2.73 12.40 -8.58
CA ILE A 23 -3.98 12.16 -7.85
C ILE A 23 -5.14 12.36 -8.83
N VAL A 24 -5.83 11.27 -9.15
CA VAL A 24 -6.88 11.24 -10.16
C VAL A 24 -8.18 10.78 -9.51
N LYS A 25 -9.27 11.52 -9.74
CA LYS A 25 -10.62 11.10 -9.34
C LYS A 25 -11.22 10.25 -10.47
N ALA A 26 -11.63 9.03 -10.17
CA ALA A 26 -12.35 8.17 -11.09
C ALA A 26 -13.86 8.53 -11.10
N ASP A 27 -14.61 7.97 -12.05
CA ASP A 27 -16.03 8.28 -12.27
C ASP A 27 -16.91 7.87 -11.08
N ASP A 28 -16.50 6.84 -10.34
CA ASP A 28 -17.11 6.38 -9.09
C ASP A 28 -16.81 7.31 -7.89
N GLY A 29 -16.05 8.38 -8.10
CA GLY A 29 -15.65 9.35 -7.09
C GLY A 29 -14.44 8.95 -6.25
N ILE A 30 -13.89 7.75 -6.44
CA ILE A 30 -12.72 7.27 -5.71
C ILE A 30 -11.48 8.02 -6.22
N LEU A 31 -10.65 8.48 -5.29
CA LEU A 31 -9.34 9.05 -5.61
C LEU A 31 -8.30 7.95 -5.74
N TRP A 32 -7.46 8.05 -6.76
CA TRP A 32 -6.40 7.11 -7.08
C TRP A 32 -5.06 7.82 -7.15
N ILE A 33 -3.99 7.15 -6.74
CA ILE A 33 -2.64 7.47 -7.19
C ILE A 33 -2.40 6.70 -8.48
N ARG A 34 -2.17 7.41 -9.58
CA ARG A 34 -1.70 6.84 -10.85
C ARG A 34 -0.31 7.37 -11.15
N THR A 35 0.67 6.47 -11.15
CA THR A 35 2.08 6.80 -11.37
C THR A 35 2.79 5.64 -12.06
N THR A 36 4.01 5.87 -12.54
CA THR A 36 4.89 4.81 -13.04
C THR A 36 6.01 4.56 -12.05
N ARG A 37 6.23 3.30 -11.68
CA ARG A 37 7.30 2.91 -10.76
C ARG A 37 8.66 3.19 -11.37
N GLN A 38 9.52 3.89 -10.64
CA GLN A 38 10.81 4.31 -11.18
C GLN A 38 11.78 3.15 -11.44
N LYS A 39 11.75 2.11 -10.60
CA LYS A 39 12.66 0.97 -10.74
C LYS A 39 12.35 0.14 -12.00
N THR A 40 11.07 -0.01 -12.34
CA THR A 40 10.60 -1.01 -13.31
C THR A 40 9.84 -0.42 -14.49
N GLY A 41 9.54 0.88 -14.51
CA GLY A 41 8.75 1.50 -15.57
C GLY A 41 7.31 0.99 -15.66
N THR A 42 6.84 0.25 -14.66
CA THR A 42 5.50 -0.35 -14.62
C THR A 42 4.50 0.64 -14.04
N PRO A 43 3.29 0.76 -14.61
CA PRO A 43 2.21 1.52 -14.00
C PRO A 43 1.86 0.98 -12.60
N CYS A 44 1.58 1.90 -11.69
CA CYS A 44 1.03 1.66 -10.37
C CYS A 44 -0.28 2.46 -10.25
N GLU A 45 -1.36 1.77 -9.94
CA GLU A 45 -2.66 2.37 -9.71
C GLU A 45 -3.13 1.93 -8.33
N ILE A 46 -3.22 2.89 -7.39
CA ILE A 46 -3.50 2.61 -5.98
C ILE A 46 -4.73 3.43 -5.57
N PRO A 47 -5.85 2.81 -5.19
CA PRO A 47 -6.99 3.54 -4.66
C PRO A 47 -6.62 4.12 -3.29
N LEU A 48 -6.91 5.41 -3.09
CA LEU A 48 -6.57 6.11 -1.86
C LEU A 48 -7.54 5.76 -0.73
N LEU A 49 -6.99 5.19 0.33
CA LEU A 49 -7.63 5.12 1.64
C LEU A 49 -7.67 6.51 2.30
N ASP A 50 -8.45 6.65 3.37
CA ASP A 50 -8.68 7.97 3.99
C ASP A 50 -7.44 8.56 4.65
N LEU A 51 -6.61 7.74 5.30
CA LEU A 51 -5.41 8.22 5.97
C LEU A 51 -4.39 8.87 4.99
N PRO A 52 -4.03 8.26 3.85
CA PRO A 52 -3.26 8.93 2.81
C PRO A 52 -3.86 10.27 2.34
N LYS A 53 -5.19 10.37 2.19
CA LYS A 53 -5.86 11.64 1.80
C LYS A 53 -5.63 12.72 2.85
N GLN A 54 -5.82 12.38 4.13
CA GLN A 54 -5.57 13.31 5.25
C GLN A 54 -4.10 13.74 5.31
N ILE A 55 -3.16 12.85 5.00
CA ILE A 55 -1.73 13.20 4.93
C ILE A 55 -1.47 14.16 3.77
N ILE A 56 -2.05 13.93 2.59
CA ILE A 56 -1.93 14.85 1.45
C ILE A 56 -2.45 16.23 1.83
N GLU A 57 -3.64 16.29 2.45
CA GLU A 57 -4.25 17.55 2.86
C GLU A 57 -3.40 18.29 3.90
N LYS A 58 -2.96 17.59 4.94
CA LYS A 58 -2.13 18.14 6.02
C LYS A 58 -0.85 18.82 5.51
N TYR A 59 -0.29 18.34 4.41
CA TYR A 59 0.96 18.85 3.83
C TYR A 59 0.75 19.64 2.53
N ARG A 60 -0.50 19.98 2.18
CA ARG A 60 -0.82 20.77 0.99
C ARG A 60 -0.09 22.11 1.03
N GLY A 61 0.61 22.44 -0.06
CA GLY A 61 1.37 23.69 -0.20
C GLY A 61 2.71 23.74 0.56
N ILE A 62 3.07 22.73 1.34
CA ILE A 62 4.32 22.72 2.13
C ILE A 62 5.50 22.16 1.30
N ALA A 63 5.22 21.23 0.40
CA ALA A 63 6.24 20.58 -0.43
C ALA A 63 6.82 21.55 -1.48
N LYS A 64 8.15 21.51 -1.67
CA LYS A 64 8.85 22.29 -2.69
C LYS A 64 8.72 21.66 -4.07
N ASP A 65 9.04 22.41 -5.12
CA ASP A 65 9.21 21.93 -6.50
C ASP A 65 7.98 21.20 -7.08
N GLY A 66 6.79 21.62 -6.66
CA GLY A 66 5.52 21.03 -7.10
C GLY A 66 5.30 19.58 -6.64
N LYS A 67 6.09 19.09 -5.68
CA LYS A 67 5.93 17.74 -5.13
C LYS A 67 4.67 17.63 -4.28
N LEU A 68 4.17 16.40 -4.13
CA LEU A 68 2.97 16.13 -3.34
C LEU A 68 3.24 16.20 -1.83
N LEU A 69 4.43 15.76 -1.40
CA LEU A 69 4.79 15.65 0.01
C LEU A 69 6.21 16.20 0.27
N PRO A 70 6.45 16.87 1.41
CA PRO A 70 7.77 17.40 1.77
C PRO A 70 8.69 16.26 2.26
N MET A 71 9.20 15.48 1.30
CA MET A 71 10.03 14.32 1.59
C MET A 71 11.43 14.72 2.07
N LEU A 72 11.82 14.20 3.24
CA LEU A 72 13.21 14.24 3.71
C LEU A 72 14.04 13.17 2.99
N GLY A 73 15.36 13.33 2.97
CA GLY A 73 16.28 12.31 2.46
C GLY A 73 16.11 10.97 3.19
N CYS A 74 16.23 9.85 2.46
CA CYS A 74 15.99 8.50 2.97
C CYS A 74 16.80 8.19 4.24
N GLY A 75 18.08 8.60 4.26
CA GLY A 75 18.94 8.44 5.44
C GLY A 75 18.42 9.17 6.67
N ARG A 76 17.93 10.42 6.52
CA ARG A 76 17.34 11.19 7.62
C ARG A 76 16.02 10.58 8.09
N LEU A 77 15.16 10.11 7.18
CA LEU A 77 13.95 9.39 7.55
C LEU A 77 14.25 8.11 8.34
N ASN A 78 15.22 7.31 7.91
CA ASN A 78 15.59 6.08 8.63
C ASN A 78 16.18 6.39 10.02
N LYS A 79 16.96 7.47 10.17
CA LYS A 79 17.42 7.93 11.49
C LYS A 79 16.24 8.31 12.39
N ASN A 80 15.28 9.07 11.87
CA ASN A 80 14.08 9.44 12.62
C ASN A 80 13.24 8.21 12.99
N LEU A 81 13.07 7.26 12.07
CA LEU A 81 12.36 6.00 12.33
C LEU A 81 13.05 5.16 13.40
N LYS A 82 14.39 5.14 13.45
CA LYS A 82 15.13 4.48 14.52
C LYS A 82 14.86 5.12 15.89
N ILE A 83 14.75 6.44 15.95
CA ILE A 83 14.41 7.16 17.19
C ILE A 83 12.97 6.82 17.60
N ILE A 84 12.01 6.92 16.67
CA ILE A 84 10.60 6.56 16.91
C ILE A 84 10.49 5.12 17.41
N ALA A 85 11.18 4.17 16.78
CA ALA A 85 11.18 2.78 17.20
C ALA A 85 11.63 2.61 18.65
N ARG A 86 12.72 3.29 19.06
CA ARG A 86 13.17 3.27 20.46
C ARG A 86 12.15 3.86 21.43
N LEU A 87 11.54 4.98 21.07
CA LEU A 87 10.52 5.63 21.90
C LEU A 87 9.26 4.76 22.07
N CYS A 88 8.95 3.93 21.08
CA CYS A 88 7.84 3.00 21.10
C CYS A 88 8.22 1.60 21.61
N SER A 89 9.44 1.41 22.14
CA SER A 89 9.95 0.09 22.58
C SER A 89 9.87 -1.00 21.50
N ILE A 90 10.08 -0.62 20.24
CA ILE A 90 10.12 -1.53 19.09
C ILE A 90 11.57 -2.01 18.93
N ASP A 91 11.83 -3.27 19.29
CA ASP A 91 13.17 -3.86 19.27
C ASP A 91 13.66 -4.22 17.85
N ARG A 92 12.75 -4.28 16.87
CA ARG A 92 13.11 -4.51 15.47
C ARG A 92 13.60 -3.24 14.77
N LYS A 93 14.57 -3.40 13.87
CA LYS A 93 15.08 -2.32 13.02
C LYS A 93 13.97 -1.75 12.12
N LEU A 94 13.48 -0.55 12.43
CA LEU A 94 12.51 0.17 11.61
C LEU A 94 13.19 1.01 10.52
N ILE A 95 12.90 0.71 9.25
CA ILE A 95 13.35 1.49 8.08
C ILE A 95 12.19 1.80 7.15
N PHE A 96 12.35 2.80 6.29
CA PHE A 96 11.29 3.29 5.42
C PHE A 96 10.68 2.19 4.52
N HIS A 97 11.52 1.28 4.01
CA HIS A 97 11.06 0.17 3.15
C HIS A 97 10.03 -0.74 3.85
N MET A 98 10.07 -0.83 5.19
CA MET A 98 9.09 -1.61 5.94
C MET A 98 7.67 -1.10 5.75
N GLY A 99 7.47 0.19 5.42
CA GLY A 99 6.13 0.70 5.13
C GLY A 99 5.48 -0.04 3.96
N ARG A 100 6.23 -0.27 2.88
CA ARG A 100 5.76 -1.06 1.74
C ARG A 100 5.51 -2.52 2.10
N HIS A 101 6.34 -3.12 2.95
CA HIS A 101 6.09 -4.48 3.45
C HIS A 101 4.79 -4.54 4.24
N THR A 102 4.57 -3.61 5.17
CA THR A 102 3.34 -3.52 5.97
C THR A 102 2.12 -3.27 5.10
N TYR A 103 2.22 -2.45 4.05
CA TYR A 103 1.14 -2.31 3.07
C TYR A 103 0.77 -3.67 2.45
N ALA A 104 1.79 -4.39 1.95
CA ALA A 104 1.59 -5.66 1.29
C ALA A 104 0.99 -6.72 2.23
N THR A 105 1.56 -6.91 3.42
CA THR A 105 1.13 -7.99 4.32
C THR A 105 -0.11 -7.60 5.12
N GLU A 106 -0.09 -6.46 5.82
CA GLU A 106 -1.12 -6.09 6.78
C GLU A 106 -2.28 -5.35 6.13
N ILE A 107 -2.02 -4.34 5.28
CA ILE A 107 -3.11 -3.55 4.70
C ILE A 107 -3.83 -4.28 3.57
N CYS A 108 -3.11 -5.13 2.81
CA CYS A 108 -3.67 -5.84 1.66
C CYS A 108 -3.94 -7.33 1.93
N LEU A 109 -2.90 -8.16 2.04
CA LEU A 109 -3.08 -9.63 2.02
C LEU A 109 -3.88 -10.12 3.23
N SER A 110 -3.61 -9.62 4.43
CA SER A 110 -4.36 -9.99 5.64
C SER A 110 -5.85 -9.61 5.54
N GLN A 111 -6.17 -8.56 4.77
CA GLN A 111 -7.53 -8.09 4.54
C GLN A 111 -8.19 -8.76 3.32
N GLY A 112 -7.54 -9.76 2.71
CA GLY A 112 -8.11 -10.52 1.59
C GLY A 112 -7.97 -9.87 0.22
N VAL A 113 -7.10 -8.88 0.07
CA VAL A 113 -6.76 -8.37 -1.27
C VAL A 113 -6.02 -9.46 -2.05
N PRO A 114 -6.48 -9.83 -3.26
CA PRO A 114 -5.78 -10.81 -4.09
C PRO A 114 -4.35 -10.39 -4.43
N ILE A 115 -3.46 -11.38 -4.54
CA ILE A 115 -2.03 -11.14 -4.76
C ILE A 115 -1.76 -10.45 -6.11
N GLU A 116 -2.58 -10.70 -7.12
CA GLU A 116 -2.51 -10.10 -8.45
C GLU A 116 -2.83 -8.61 -8.37
N SER A 117 -3.90 -8.25 -7.65
CA SER A 117 -4.27 -6.86 -7.38
C SER A 117 -3.15 -6.15 -6.63
N LEU A 118 -2.59 -6.79 -5.58
CA LEU A 118 -1.45 -6.25 -4.85
C LEU A 118 -0.23 -6.05 -5.77
N SER A 119 0.09 -7.03 -6.61
CA SER A 119 1.23 -6.98 -7.54
C SER A 119 1.13 -5.78 -8.48
N ARG A 120 -0.07 -5.52 -9.02
CA ARG A 120 -0.37 -4.36 -9.86
C ARG A 120 -0.24 -3.05 -9.08
N MET A 121 -0.80 -2.95 -7.88
CA MET A 121 -0.69 -1.76 -7.02
C MET A 121 0.78 -1.44 -6.66
N LEU A 122 1.58 -2.48 -6.43
CA LEU A 122 3.01 -2.36 -6.13
C LEU A 122 3.86 -2.07 -7.39
N GLY A 123 3.33 -2.22 -8.60
CA GLY A 123 4.09 -2.09 -9.84
C GLY A 123 5.15 -3.18 -9.98
N HIS A 124 4.86 -4.42 -9.60
CA HIS A 124 5.74 -5.55 -9.85
C HIS A 124 5.54 -6.08 -11.27
N ARG A 125 6.64 -6.38 -11.99
CA ARG A 125 6.59 -7.01 -13.32
C ARG A 125 6.27 -8.50 -13.24
N ASP A 126 6.54 -9.11 -12.10
CA ASP A 126 6.47 -10.54 -11.88
C ASP A 126 5.87 -10.81 -10.50
N LEU A 127 4.89 -11.72 -10.45
CA LEU A 127 4.24 -12.16 -9.22
C LEU A 127 5.23 -12.76 -8.22
N ARG A 128 6.35 -13.34 -8.66
CA ARG A 128 7.41 -13.84 -7.77
C ARG A 128 7.90 -12.79 -6.78
N SER A 129 7.96 -11.53 -7.20
CA SER A 129 8.34 -10.41 -6.31
C SER A 129 7.28 -10.07 -5.26
N THR A 130 6.03 -10.48 -5.48
CA THR A 130 4.90 -10.27 -4.56
C THR A 130 4.69 -11.49 -3.66
N GLN A 131 5.02 -12.69 -4.15
CA GLN A 131 4.90 -13.96 -3.42
C GLN A 131 5.71 -13.98 -2.11
N ILE A 132 6.80 -13.21 -2.01
CA ILE A 132 7.55 -13.07 -0.76
C ILE A 132 6.71 -12.52 0.42
N TYR A 133 5.57 -11.88 0.13
CA TYR A 133 4.64 -11.36 1.14
C TYR A 133 3.52 -12.35 1.48
N ALA A 134 3.27 -13.33 0.62
CA ALA A 134 2.15 -14.24 0.77
C ALA A 134 2.49 -15.34 1.78
N LYS A 135 1.75 -15.38 2.87
CA LYS A 135 1.69 -16.53 3.77
C LYS A 135 0.32 -17.16 3.66
N ILE A 136 0.26 -18.37 3.13
CA ILE A 136 -0.98 -19.16 3.12
C ILE A 136 -1.08 -19.84 4.48
N THR A 137 -2.08 -19.46 5.27
CA THR A 137 -2.36 -20.09 6.57
C THR A 137 -3.74 -20.74 6.53
N ASN A 138 -3.96 -21.78 7.35
CA ASN A 138 -5.28 -22.43 7.41
C ASN A 138 -6.38 -21.45 7.80
N HIS A 139 -6.08 -20.49 8.70
CA HIS A 139 -7.00 -19.40 9.03
C HIS A 139 -7.39 -18.58 7.80
N LYS A 140 -6.42 -18.25 6.94
CA LYS A 140 -6.67 -17.47 5.73
C LYS A 140 -7.53 -18.23 4.73
N ILE A 141 -7.25 -19.52 4.55
CA ILE A 141 -8.06 -20.41 3.70
C ILE A 141 -9.50 -20.46 4.21
N ALA A 142 -9.70 -20.65 5.52
CA ALA A 142 -11.03 -20.70 6.12
C ALA A 142 -11.80 -19.38 5.96
N GLU A 143 -11.14 -18.23 6.17
CA GLU A 143 -11.72 -16.90 5.98
C GLU A 143 -12.15 -16.69 4.52
N ASP A 144 -11.27 -17.00 3.55
CA ASP A 144 -11.55 -16.80 2.14
C ASP A 144 -12.66 -17.74 1.65
N MET A 145 -12.69 -18.99 2.11
CA MET A 145 -13.80 -19.92 1.82
C MET A 145 -15.11 -19.48 2.48
N GLY A 146 -15.08 -18.90 3.68
CA GLY A 146 -16.25 -18.33 4.34
C GLY A 146 -16.86 -17.16 3.53
N ARG A 147 -16.02 -16.34 2.89
CA ARG A 147 -16.48 -15.30 1.95
C ARG A 147 -17.11 -15.89 0.70
N VAL A 148 -16.53 -16.96 0.14
CA VAL A 148 -17.11 -17.67 -1.00
C VAL A 148 -18.48 -18.21 -0.64
N GLU A 149 -18.57 -18.97 0.46
CA GLU A 149 -19.82 -19.53 0.98
C GLU A 149 -20.89 -18.44 1.12
N SER A 150 -20.55 -17.30 1.73
CA SER A 150 -21.47 -16.17 1.88
C SER A 150 -22.00 -15.60 0.55
N ARG A 151 -21.20 -15.65 -0.53
CA ARG A 151 -21.57 -15.14 -1.86
C ARG A 151 -22.38 -16.14 -2.69
N ILE A 152 -22.21 -17.44 -2.44
CA ILE A 152 -22.87 -18.51 -3.19
C ILE A 152 -24.03 -19.16 -2.44
N LYS A 153 -24.20 -18.84 -1.15
CA LYS A 153 -25.30 -19.32 -0.32
C LYS A 153 -26.63 -19.14 -1.05
N ASN A 154 -27.44 -20.21 -1.06
CA ASN A 154 -28.75 -20.29 -1.71
C ASN A 154 -28.76 -20.13 -3.25
N LYS A 155 -27.60 -20.03 -3.93
CA LYS A 155 -27.56 -20.02 -5.40
C LYS A 155 -27.61 -21.42 -6.00
N PHE A 156 -27.20 -22.42 -5.23
CA PHE A 156 -27.20 -23.81 -5.62
C PHE A 156 -27.89 -24.60 -4.53
N GLN A 157 -28.95 -25.33 -4.88
CA GLN A 157 -29.64 -26.26 -4.00
C GLN A 157 -29.69 -27.61 -4.71
N LEU A 158 -29.45 -28.67 -3.96
CA LEU A 158 -29.72 -30.01 -4.46
C LEU A 158 -31.24 -30.16 -4.60
N SER A 159 -31.70 -30.58 -5.78
CA SER A 159 -33.07 -31.03 -5.94
C SER A 159 -33.25 -32.31 -5.14
N VAL A 160 -34.06 -32.25 -4.09
CA VAL A 160 -34.51 -33.44 -3.34
C VAL A 160 -35.75 -33.99 -4.02
#